data_AF-A0AAN8FA27-F1
#
_entry.id   AF-A0AAN8FA27-F1
#
_cell.length_a   1.000
_cell.length_b   1.000
_cell.length_c   1.000
_cell.angle_alpha   90.00
_cell.angle_beta   90.00
_cell.angle_gamma   90.00
#
_symmetry.space_group_name_H-M   'P 1'
#
loop_
_entity.id
_entity.type
_entity.pdbx_description
1 polymer ?
#
loop_
_entity_poly.entity_id
_entity_poly.type
_entity_poly.pdbx_seq_one_letter_code
_entity_poly.pdbx_strand_id
1 'polypeptide(L)'
;MAPAQKLYNVVFVLGPPGSGKGTQCVKIHENLGFMHLSAGDLLRAERQRQGSQFGQLIEHHITNGTIVPVEITCKLLENAMDAAGDARGFLVDGFPRNQNNLEGWEQQMKGKDKVAQTITKNLYESE
;
A
#
# COMPACT_ATOMS: atom_id res chain seq x y z
N MET A 1 -10.13 -24.93 -17.80
CA MET A 1 -10.18 -24.49 -16.39
C MET A 1 -9.48 -23.14 -16.34
N ALA A 2 -10.17 -22.03 -16.07
CA ALA A 2 -9.48 -20.76 -15.89
C ALA A 2 -8.58 -20.87 -14.64
N PRO A 3 -7.34 -20.36 -14.67
CA PRO A 3 -6.49 -20.37 -13.48
C PRO A 3 -7.22 -19.64 -12.35
N ALA A 4 -7.15 -20.17 -11.13
CA ALA A 4 -7.70 -19.51 -9.96
C ALA A 4 -7.04 -18.12 -9.84
N GLN A 5 -7.84 -17.07 -9.78
CA GLN A 5 -7.37 -15.69 -9.59
C GLN A 5 -6.55 -15.64 -8.30
N LYS A 6 -5.24 -15.35 -8.40
CA LYS A 6 -4.36 -15.17 -7.24
C LYS A 6 -4.84 -13.92 -6.50
N LEU A 7 -5.23 -14.09 -5.23
CA LEU A 7 -5.63 -12.97 -4.37
C LEU A 7 -4.39 -12.43 -3.63
N TYR A 8 -4.20 -11.12 -3.60
CA TYR A 8 -3.13 -10.49 -2.83
C TYR A 8 -3.45 -10.58 -1.33
N ASN A 9 -2.48 -10.99 -0.52
CA ASN A 9 -2.58 -10.91 0.94
C ASN A 9 -2.07 -9.53 1.39
N VAL A 10 -2.96 -8.64 1.81
CA VAL A 10 -2.62 -7.23 2.08
C VAL A 10 -2.87 -6.90 3.54
N VAL A 11 -1.90 -6.24 4.17
CA VAL A 11 -1.96 -5.73 5.54
C VAL A 11 -1.66 -4.23 5.52
N PHE A 12 -2.60 -3.41 5.98
CA PHE A 12 -2.37 -1.98 6.15
C PHE A 12 -1.59 -1.70 7.43
N VAL A 13 -0.51 -0.94 7.31
CA VAL A 13 0.36 -0.55 8.42
C VAL A 13 0.04 0.89 8.79
N LEU A 14 -0.73 1.09 9.85
CA LEU A 14 -1.24 2.40 10.25
C LEU A 14 -0.66 2.83 11.60
N GLY A 15 -0.34 4.12 11.72
CA GLY A 15 0.16 4.66 12.99
C GLY A 15 0.85 6.01 12.81
N PRO A 16 1.03 6.78 13.90
CA PRO A 16 1.61 8.11 13.83
C PRO A 16 3.09 8.06 13.40
N PRO A 17 3.65 9.20 12.92
CA PRO A 17 5.10 9.33 12.74
C PRO A 17 5.85 8.95 14.02
N GLY A 18 6.98 8.27 13.90
CA GLY A 18 7.77 7.83 15.05
C GLY A 18 7.25 6.58 15.79
N SER A 19 6.12 5.99 15.40
CA SER A 19 5.56 4.80 16.09
C SER A 19 6.30 3.48 15.85
N GLY A 20 7.40 3.49 15.08
CA GLY A 20 8.20 2.29 14.80
C GLY A 20 7.67 1.36 13.70
N LYS A 21 6.71 1.79 12.87
CA LYS A 21 6.15 1.00 11.75
C LYS A 21 7.23 0.42 10.83
N GLY A 22 8.19 1.25 10.43
CA GLY A 22 9.29 0.82 9.56
C GLY A 22 10.09 -0.32 10.17
N THR A 23 10.44 -0.23 11.46
CA THR A 23 11.13 -1.31 12.19
C THR A 23 10.32 -2.61 12.19
N GLN A 24 9.00 -2.53 12.35
CA GLN A 24 8.15 -3.71 12.30
C GLN A 24 8.02 -4.29 10.89
N CYS A 25 7.94 -3.44 9.86
CA CYS A 25 7.90 -3.89 8.47
C CYS A 25 9.16 -4.67 8.08
N VAL A 26 10.34 -4.20 8.52
CA VAL A 26 11.61 -4.92 8.31
C VAL A 26 11.57 -6.30 8.96
N LYS A 27 11.15 -6.38 10.23
CA LYS A 27 11.04 -7.68 10.94
C LYS A 27 10.04 -8.63 10.28
N ILE A 28 8.90 -8.13 9.82
CA ILE A 28 7.87 -8.94 9.16
C ILE A 28 8.37 -9.41 7.78
N HIS A 29 9.10 -8.57 7.05
CA HIS A 29 9.75 -8.97 5.80
C HIS A 29 10.73 -10.12 6.02
N GLU A 30 11.68 -9.96 6.95
CA GLU A 30 12.72 -10.94 7.24
C GLU A 30 12.15 -12.28 7.73
N ASN A 31 11.13 -12.25 8.60
CA ASN A 31 10.62 -13.46 9.25
C ASN A 31 9.49 -14.14 8.46
N LEU A 32 8.65 -13.38 7.75
CA LEU A 32 7.43 -13.89 7.13
C LEU A 32 7.41 -13.77 5.60
N GLY A 33 8.41 -13.13 4.98
CA GLY A 33 8.52 -13.00 3.52
C GLY A 33 7.47 -12.06 2.91
N PHE A 34 6.97 -11.11 3.69
CA PHE A 34 6.09 -10.05 3.17
C PHE A 34 6.93 -8.94 2.52
N MET A 35 6.40 -8.28 1.51
CA MET A 35 7.02 -7.12 0.90
C MET A 35 6.42 -5.82 1.43
N HIS A 36 7.25 -4.84 1.78
CA HIS A 36 6.80 -3.52 2.19
C HIS A 36 6.59 -2.60 0.98
N LEU A 37 5.40 -2.01 0.89
CA LEU A 37 5.00 -1.05 -0.13
C LEU A 37 4.58 0.25 0.55
N SER A 38 5.29 1.33 0.24
CA SER A 38 4.96 2.68 0.72
C SER A 38 4.18 3.42 -0.36
N ALA A 39 2.91 3.72 -0.10
CA ALA A 39 2.07 4.46 -1.06
C ALA A 39 2.67 5.83 -1.40
N GLY A 40 3.30 6.48 -0.41
CA GLY A 40 3.99 7.76 -0.63
C GLY A 40 5.20 7.65 -1.56
N ASP A 41 5.98 6.57 -1.46
CA ASP A 41 7.13 6.34 -2.35
C ASP A 41 6.68 6.01 -3.76
N LEU A 42 5.63 5.18 -3.91
CA LEU A 42 5.06 4.87 -5.22
C LEU A 42 4.55 6.14 -5.92
N LEU A 43 3.85 7.01 -5.20
CA LEU A 43 3.39 8.30 -5.75
C LEU A 43 4.57 9.20 -6.14
N ARG A 44 5.60 9.33 -5.28
CA ARG A 44 6.79 10.14 -5.58
C ARG A 44 7.57 9.60 -6.79
N ALA A 45 7.67 8.28 -6.93
CA ALA A 45 8.32 7.63 -8.05
C ALA A 45 7.53 7.85 -9.35
N GLU A 46 6.21 7.63 -9.32
CA GLU A 46 5.34 7.84 -10.48
C GLU A 46 5.34 9.29 -10.97
N ARG A 47 5.37 10.25 -10.03
CA ARG A 47 5.53 11.68 -10.30
C ARG A 47 6.82 12.02 -11.05
N GLN A 48 7.92 11.35 -10.72
CA GLN A 48 9.22 11.56 -11.35
C GLN A 48 9.41 10.75 -12.64
N ARG A 49 8.51 9.81 -12.93
CA ARG A 49 8.63 8.92 -14.08
C ARG A 49 8.33 9.66 -15.38
N GLN A 50 9.31 9.71 -16.27
CA GLN A 50 9.16 10.31 -17.60
C GLN A 50 8.04 9.62 -18.38
N GLY A 51 7.15 10.41 -18.99
CA GLY A 51 6.01 9.90 -19.75
C GLY A 51 4.91 9.27 -18.89
N SER A 52 4.91 9.47 -17.57
CA SER A 52 3.79 9.04 -16.73
C SER A 52 2.50 9.75 -17.12
N GLN A 53 1.42 8.98 -17.24
CA GLN A 53 0.06 9.49 -17.43
C GLN A 53 -0.46 10.22 -16.18
N PHE A 54 0.06 9.89 -14.99
CA PHE A 54 -0.40 10.43 -13.72
C PHE A 54 0.56 11.47 -13.12
N GLY A 55 1.77 11.63 -13.68
CA GLY A 55 2.84 12.41 -13.04
C GLY A 55 2.45 13.87 -12.73
N GLN A 56 1.83 14.57 -13.69
CA GLN A 56 1.38 15.95 -13.49
C GLN A 56 0.25 16.06 -12.46
N LEU A 57 -0.69 15.11 -12.45
CA LEU A 57 -1.80 15.09 -11.51
C LEU A 57 -1.30 14.82 -10.08
N ILE A 58 -0.37 13.88 -9.93
CA ILE A 58 0.27 13.57 -8.65
C ILE A 58 1.06 14.78 -8.14
N GLU A 59 1.84 15.45 -9.01
CA GLU A 59 2.58 16.67 -8.67
C GLU A 59 1.64 17.76 -8.14
N HIS A 60 0.52 18.01 -8.84
CA HIS A 60 -0.48 18.98 -8.40
C HIS A 60 -1.00 18.69 -6.99
N HIS A 61 -1.38 17.43 -6.71
CA HIS A 61 -1.93 17.07 -5.41
C HIS A 61 -0.88 17.14 -4.28
N ILE A 62 0.34 16.66 -4.53
CA ILE A 62 1.43 16.69 -3.54
C ILE A 62 1.83 18.12 -3.20
N THR A 63 2.01 18.98 -4.20
CA THR A 63 2.42 20.38 -3.99
C THR A 63 1.34 21.19 -3.26
N ASN A 64 0.06 20.88 -3.50
CA ASN A 64 -1.06 21.54 -2.81
C ASN A 64 -1.45 20.88 -1.48
N GLY A 65 -0.76 19.81 -1.05
CA GLY A 65 -1.10 19.10 0.19
C GLY A 65 -2.49 18.43 0.18
N THR A 66 -3.01 18.11 -1.01
CA THR A 66 -4.32 17.46 -1.18
C THR A 66 -4.17 15.96 -1.40
N ILE A 67 -5.27 15.22 -1.23
CA ILE A 67 -5.28 13.76 -1.41
C ILE A 67 -5.31 13.42 -2.90
N VAL A 68 -4.37 12.60 -3.34
CA VAL A 68 -4.36 12.01 -4.69
C VAL A 68 -5.59 11.09 -4.84
N PRO A 69 -6.28 11.08 -6.00
CA PRO A 69 -7.37 10.17 -6.28
C PRO A 69 -7.03 8.71 -5.90
N VAL A 70 -7.98 8.05 -5.24
CA VAL A 70 -7.77 6.71 -4.66
C VAL A 70 -7.46 5.68 -5.73
N GLU A 71 -8.05 5.83 -6.91
CA GLU A 71 -7.89 4.94 -8.07
C GLU A 71 -6.44 4.90 -8.53
N ILE A 72 -5.77 6.06 -8.54
CA ILE A 72 -4.35 6.16 -8.92
C ILE A 72 -3.49 5.42 -7.89
N THR A 73 -3.75 5.65 -6.60
CA THR A 73 -2.97 5.01 -5.53
C THR A 73 -3.18 3.49 -5.54
N CYS A 74 -4.42 3.02 -5.71
CA CYS A 74 -4.74 1.60 -5.84
C CYS A 74 -4.05 0.99 -7.06
N LYS A 75 -4.05 1.69 -8.20
CA LYS A 75 -3.41 1.20 -9.43
C LYS A 75 -1.90 1.07 -9.28
N LEU A 76 -1.25 2.03 -8.62
CA LEU A 76 0.19 1.95 -8.36
C LEU A 76 0.54 0.82 -7.39
N LEU A 77 -0.28 0.62 -6.35
CA LEU A 77 -0.13 -0.50 -5.42
C LEU A 77 -0.32 -1.84 -6.13
N GLU A 78 -1.37 -2.00 -6.95
CA GLU A 78 -1.62 -3.19 -7.76
C GLU A 78 -0.42 -3.52 -8.67
N ASN A 79 0.07 -2.54 -9.44
CA ASN A 79 1.22 -2.72 -10.30
C ASN A 79 2.49 -3.14 -9.51
N ALA A 80 2.70 -2.57 -8.32
CA ALA A 80 3.82 -2.93 -7.46
C ALA A 80 3.68 -4.35 -6.90
N MET A 81 2.46 -4.78 -6.53
CA MET A 81 2.19 -6.14 -6.10
C MET A 81 2.39 -7.16 -7.21
N ASP A 82 2.01 -6.82 -8.45
CA ASP A 82 2.26 -7.66 -9.63
C ASP A 82 3.74 -7.82 -9.94
N ALA A 83 4.52 -6.74 -9.80
CA ALA A 83 5.96 -6.76 -10.01
C ALA A 83 6.74 -7.52 -8.92
N ALA A 84 6.14 -7.73 -7.75
CA ALA A 84 6.79 -8.33 -6.59
C ALA A 84 6.90 -9.86 -6.61
N GLY A 85 6.38 -10.53 -7.64
CA GLY A 85 6.58 -11.97 -7.88
C GLY A 85 6.07 -12.88 -6.74
N ASP A 86 7.00 -13.51 -6.02
CA ASP A 86 6.75 -14.57 -5.03
C ASP A 86 6.56 -14.07 -3.59
N ALA A 87 6.28 -12.78 -3.39
CA ALA A 87 5.95 -12.24 -2.08
C ALA A 87 4.77 -12.99 -1.43
N ARG A 88 4.90 -13.33 -0.14
CA ARG A 88 3.85 -14.02 0.63
C ARG A 88 2.67 -13.11 1.00
N GLY A 89 2.89 -11.81 0.95
CA GLY A 89 1.91 -10.77 1.22
C GLY A 89 2.56 -9.39 1.18
N PHE A 90 1.75 -8.37 1.39
CA PHE A 90 2.12 -6.97 1.21
C PHE A 90 1.77 -6.16 2.45
N LEU A 91 2.77 -5.45 2.98
CA LEU A 91 2.61 -4.46 4.02
C LEU A 91 2.47 -3.09 3.35
N VAL A 92 1.29 -2.49 3.41
CA VAL A 92 1.02 -1.21 2.77
C VAL A 92 1.05 -0.10 3.83
N ASP A 93 2.07 0.76 3.78
CA ASP A 93 2.21 1.94 4.65
C ASP A 93 1.78 3.22 3.91
N GLY A 94 1.26 4.19 4.66
CA GLY A 94 0.84 5.49 4.17
C GLY A 94 -0.51 5.50 3.44
N PHE A 95 -1.24 4.38 3.45
CA PHE A 95 -2.57 4.18 2.87
C PHE A 95 -3.33 3.07 3.63
N PRO A 96 -4.67 3.15 3.77
CA PRO A 96 -5.54 4.29 3.48
C PRO A 96 -5.30 5.45 4.47
N ARG A 97 -5.52 6.70 4.03
CA ARG A 97 -5.37 7.88 4.89
C ARG A 97 -6.67 8.40 5.48
N ASN A 98 -7.79 7.99 4.92
CA ASN A 98 -9.14 8.35 5.38
C ASN A 98 -10.15 7.28 4.93
N GLN A 99 -11.39 7.43 5.37
CA GLN A 99 -12.47 6.50 5.06
C GLN A 99 -12.72 6.37 3.54
N ASN A 100 -12.68 7.48 2.80
CA ASN A 100 -12.87 7.47 1.34
C ASN A 100 -11.79 6.65 0.61
N ASN A 101 -10.55 6.64 1.11
CA ASN A 101 -9.50 5.78 0.58
C ASN A 101 -9.79 4.29 0.84
N LEU A 102 -10.29 3.95 2.02
CA LEU A 102 -10.64 2.58 2.36
C LEU A 102 -11.80 2.07 1.49
N GLU A 103 -12.88 2.85 1.37
CA GLU A 103 -14.02 2.51 0.51
C GLU A 103 -13.61 2.40 -0.97
N GLY A 104 -12.77 3.33 -1.43
CA GLY A 104 -12.21 3.27 -2.78
C GLY A 104 -11.37 2.02 -2.99
N TRP A 105 -10.54 1.62 -2.02
CA TRP A 105 -9.79 0.36 -2.08
C TRP A 105 -10.71 -0.84 -2.20
N GLU A 106 -11.72 -0.96 -1.33
CA GLU A 106 -12.68 -2.07 -1.34
C GLU A 106 -13.41 -2.19 -2.69
N GLN A 107 -13.69 -1.07 -3.35
CA GLN A 107 -14.29 -1.04 -4.68
C GLN A 107 -13.29 -1.45 -5.77
N GLN A 108 -12.09 -0.88 -5.79
CA GLN A 108 -11.09 -1.10 -6.84
C GLN A 108 -10.44 -2.48 -6.76
N MET A 109 -10.28 -3.03 -5.56
CA MET A 109 -9.60 -4.30 -5.30
C MET A 109 -10.56 -5.49 -5.14
N LYS A 110 -11.87 -5.26 -5.24
CA LYS A 110 -12.90 -6.30 -5.10
C LYS A 110 -12.57 -7.56 -5.89
N GLY A 111 -12.39 -8.67 -5.17
CA GLY A 111 -12.11 -9.98 -5.76
C GLY A 111 -10.66 -10.18 -6.23
N LYS A 112 -9.76 -9.25 -5.89
CA LYS A 112 -8.32 -9.32 -6.15
C LYS A 112 -7.49 -9.42 -4.87
N ASP A 113 -8.06 -9.10 -3.72
CA ASP A 113 -7.35 -9.08 -2.45
C ASP A 113 -8.04 -9.87 -1.34
N LYS A 114 -7.24 -10.21 -0.33
CA LYS A 114 -7.63 -10.62 1.01
C LYS A 114 -6.97 -9.63 1.96
N VAL A 115 -7.74 -8.66 2.46
CA VAL A 115 -7.24 -7.74 3.47
C VAL A 115 -7.20 -8.46 4.82
N ALA A 116 -6.01 -8.61 5.37
CA ALA A 116 -5.81 -9.02 6.75
C ALA A 116 -5.51 -7.78 7.58
N GLN A 117 -6.43 -7.46 8.50
CA GLN A 117 -6.31 -6.60 9.69
C GLN A 117 -5.23 -5.51 9.73
N THR A 118 -5.67 -4.27 9.94
CA THR A 118 -4.87 -3.10 10.30
C THR A 118 -3.89 -3.38 11.44
N ILE A 119 -2.58 -3.18 11.22
CA ILE A 119 -1.61 -3.08 12.31
C ILE A 119 -1.70 -1.66 12.87
N THR A 120 -2.55 -1.45 13.87
CA THR A 120 -2.34 -0.42 14.89
C THR A 120 -1.60 -1.08 16.04
N LYS A 121 -0.63 -0.38 16.65
CA LYS A 121 0.15 -0.93 17.77
C LYS A 121 -0.80 -1.42 18.88
N ASN A 122 -0.93 -2.75 19.00
CA ASN A 122 -1.26 -3.52 20.20
C ASN A 122 -0.82 -4.99 20.04
N LEU A 123 0.29 -5.23 19.32
CA LEU A 123 0.91 -6.54 19.24
C LEU A 123 2.34 -6.40 19.76
N TYR A 124 2.58 -6.97 20.93
CA TYR A 124 3.77 -6.90 21.78
C TYR A 124 3.95 -5.62 22.62
N GLU A 125 3.10 -5.47 23.65
CA GLU A 125 3.64 -5.07 24.96
C GLU A 125 4.24 -6.32 25.60
N SER A 126 5.57 -6.40 25.58
CA SER A 126 6.35 -7.17 26.53
C SER A 126 7.60 -6.35 26.85
N GLU A 127 7.42 -5.48 27.84
CA GLU A 127 8.34 -4.96 28.86
C GLU A 127 7.96 -3.52 29.24
#